data_AF-A0AAQ3AH56-F1
#
_entry.id   AF-A0AAQ3AH56-F1
#
_cell.length_a   1.000
_cell.length_b   1.000
_cell.length_c   1.000
_cell.angle_alpha   90.00
_cell.angle_beta   90.00
_cell.angle_gamma   90.00
#
_symmetry.space_group_name_H-M   'P 1'
#
loop_
_entity.id
_entity.type
_entity.pdbx_description
1 polymer ?
#
loop_
_entity_poly.entity_id
_entity_poly.type
_entity_poly.pdbx_seq_one_letter_code
_entity_poly.pdbx_strand_id
1 'polypeptide(L)'
;MLPLFIILSSIAISTLIFLLFRITITNTKTGKKGENKKISTRTKKLIEKSANILKVNPNEINALQTLNDYYYSNKEYENGIKYAKKLCQLTEENPTNQEIDSFKAFLSYGVYNLDRNFNLEALKFIKKAYLIKKDNIDANYYLGIAFLKNAQYKEALHYLIKIYKLNKNNSDALKYIGIALFYTGNYNKAVGIFNSIRKYIQNDVNVLLVYAQSLSQLNQDHLALEIAKKIKNRDGMAYESLLIEADINSKNNNLAELEDNVREIIKIKPDLPPKISIKLFSKLGELYIESENYKKATEAFTQVERIDPNYPKIGEKLEFSKRLSENLALRIYLKSSQEKFESLANEIILILYQNKFQIRYTKINEINSQFIDINFQLSNNQWEENLIVRFVRTEQKNFGELFLKDLIAKTKESKLKGLCIAPATFSDKAKQIIEGRLIDIIEGKKLMQILKKLDISKYI
;
A
#
# COMPACT_ATOMS: atom_id res chain seq x y z
N MET A 1 7.56 -33.62 -2.51
CA MET A 1 6.45 -33.26 -1.60
C MET A 1 6.43 -31.74 -1.46
N LEU A 2 5.57 -31.06 -2.20
CA LEU A 2 5.37 -29.60 -2.16
C LEU A 2 4.62 -29.22 -0.86
N PRO A 3 5.11 -28.27 -0.03
CA PRO A 3 4.34 -27.77 1.08
C PRO A 3 3.48 -26.55 0.69
N LEU A 4 2.23 -26.59 1.15
CA LEU A 4 1.22 -25.54 1.14
C LEU A 4 1.77 -24.18 1.61
N PHE A 5 1.92 -23.18 0.73
CA PHE A 5 2.20 -21.79 1.16
C PHE A 5 1.55 -20.70 0.29
N ILE A 6 0.47 -21.00 -0.44
CA ILE A 6 -0.18 -20.01 -1.33
C ILE A 6 -1.38 -19.27 -0.70
N ILE A 7 -1.84 -19.58 0.51
CA ILE A 7 -3.15 -19.07 0.97
C ILE A 7 -3.11 -17.76 1.81
N LEU A 8 -1.94 -17.23 2.21
CA LEU A 8 -1.89 -16.02 3.06
C LEU A 8 -1.48 -14.71 2.36
N SER A 9 -1.16 -14.71 1.07
CA SER A 9 -0.81 -13.47 0.34
C SER A 9 -2.02 -12.68 -0.17
N SER A 10 -3.22 -13.29 -0.23
CA SER A 10 -4.41 -12.64 -0.76
C SER A 10 -5.08 -11.66 0.21
N ILE A 11 -4.89 -11.84 1.53
CA ILE A 11 -5.51 -10.99 2.56
C ILE A 11 -4.76 -9.66 2.70
N ALA A 12 -3.42 -9.67 2.66
CA ALA A 12 -2.59 -8.47 2.78
C ALA A 12 -2.63 -7.56 1.54
N ILE A 13 -2.79 -8.14 0.34
CA ILE A 13 -3.03 -7.37 -0.88
C ILE A 13 -4.43 -6.73 -0.85
N SER A 14 -5.42 -7.41 -0.24
CA SER A 14 -6.77 -6.87 -0.10
C SER A 14 -6.87 -5.69 0.87
N THR A 15 -6.12 -5.69 1.99
CA THR A 15 -6.10 -4.59 2.96
C THR A 15 -5.33 -3.37 2.46
N LEU A 16 -4.29 -3.57 1.64
CA LEU A 16 -3.56 -2.50 0.98
C LEU A 16 -4.42 -1.82 -0.11
N ILE A 17 -5.18 -2.61 -0.89
CA ILE A 17 -6.19 -2.11 -1.84
C ILE A 17 -7.34 -1.39 -1.11
N PHE A 18 -7.74 -1.86 0.08
CA PHE A 18 -8.79 -1.29 0.93
C PHE A 18 -8.45 0.12 1.44
N LEU A 19 -7.20 0.35 1.84
CA LEU A 19 -6.71 1.68 2.21
C LEU A 19 -6.51 2.58 0.98
N LEU A 20 -6.09 2.02 -0.17
CA LEU A 20 -5.88 2.72 -1.45
C LEU A 20 -7.09 3.46 -2.00
N PHE A 21 -8.33 3.10 -1.63
CA PHE A 21 -9.54 3.72 -2.20
C PHE A 21 -10.22 4.81 -1.36
N ARG A 22 -10.10 4.80 -0.02
CA ARG A 22 -10.82 5.82 0.80
C ARG A 22 -10.55 7.24 0.30
N ILE A 23 -9.33 7.52 -0.19
CA ILE A 23 -8.92 8.85 -0.66
C ILE A 23 -9.47 9.22 -2.06
N THR A 24 -9.50 8.28 -3.01
CA THR A 24 -9.98 8.55 -4.37
C THR A 24 -11.46 8.93 -4.39
N ILE A 25 -12.24 8.48 -3.40
CA ILE A 25 -13.61 8.96 -3.22
C ILE A 25 -13.74 10.08 -2.19
N THR A 26 -12.91 10.19 -1.15
CA THR A 26 -13.05 11.33 -0.20
C THR A 26 -12.78 12.68 -0.89
N ASN A 27 -11.99 12.69 -1.97
CA ASN A 27 -11.73 13.90 -2.76
C ASN A 27 -12.76 14.20 -3.86
N THR A 28 -13.81 13.37 -4.03
CA THR A 28 -14.98 13.82 -4.77
C THR A 28 -15.81 14.72 -3.86
N LYS A 29 -15.39 15.96 -3.65
CA LYS A 29 -16.36 17.02 -3.34
C LYS A 29 -17.33 17.03 -4.52
N THR A 30 -18.50 16.42 -4.34
CA THR A 30 -19.63 16.55 -5.27
C THR A 30 -20.20 17.97 -5.31
N GLY A 31 -19.59 18.91 -4.59
CA GLY A 31 -19.78 20.33 -4.76
C GLY A 31 -19.03 20.87 -5.97
N LYS A 32 -19.62 20.74 -7.16
CA LYS A 32 -19.69 21.94 -8.00
C LYS A 32 -20.33 22.99 -7.10
N LYS A 33 -19.58 24.03 -6.69
CA LYS A 33 -20.20 25.24 -6.13
C LYS A 33 -21.36 25.55 -7.05
N GLY A 34 -22.58 25.50 -6.50
CA GLY A 34 -23.76 25.81 -7.28
C GLY A 34 -23.49 27.11 -8.02
N GLU A 35 -23.72 27.12 -9.33
CA GLU A 35 -23.95 28.40 -10.01
C GLU A 35 -24.92 29.16 -9.13
N ASN A 36 -24.58 30.41 -8.78
CA ASN A 36 -25.43 31.31 -8.00
C ASN A 36 -26.73 31.56 -8.77
N LYS A 37 -27.63 30.57 -8.78
CA LYS A 37 -28.99 30.73 -9.26
C LYS A 37 -29.63 31.71 -8.31
N LYS A 38 -29.95 32.89 -8.85
CA LYS A 38 -30.69 33.95 -8.16
C LYS A 38 -31.93 33.29 -7.53
N ILE A 39 -31.89 33.05 -6.22
CA ILE A 39 -33.00 32.42 -5.50
C ILE A 39 -34.20 33.32 -5.69
N SER A 40 -35.27 32.80 -6.29
CA SER A 40 -36.47 33.59 -6.54
C SER A 40 -37.00 34.12 -5.21
N THR A 41 -37.51 35.36 -5.20
CA THR A 41 -38.10 35.98 -4.01
C THR A 41 -39.20 35.09 -3.40
N ARG A 42 -39.91 34.33 -4.24
CA ARG A 42 -40.93 33.35 -3.81
C ARG A 42 -40.31 32.17 -3.05
N THR A 43 -39.18 31.64 -3.51
CA THR A 43 -38.46 30.55 -2.87
C THR A 43 -37.89 30.98 -1.50
N LYS A 44 -37.32 32.19 -1.40
CA LYS A 44 -36.84 32.72 -0.10
C LYS A 44 -37.97 32.85 0.92
N LYS A 45 -39.10 33.47 0.52
CA LYS A 45 -40.29 33.58 1.37
C LYS A 45 -40.82 32.22 1.84
N LEU A 46 -40.79 31.20 0.97
CA LEU A 46 -41.24 29.85 1.32
C LEU A 46 -40.34 29.18 2.37
N ILE A 47 -39.02 29.34 2.25
CA ILE A 47 -38.04 28.82 3.22
C ILE A 47 -38.20 29.53 4.57
N GLU A 48 -38.29 30.85 4.57
CA GLU A 48 -38.51 31.65 5.78
C GLU A 48 -39.80 31.27 6.50
N LYS A 49 -40.90 31.14 5.74
CA LYS A 49 -42.18 30.68 6.27
C LYS A 49 -42.06 29.28 6.89
N SER A 50 -41.43 28.34 6.19
CA SER A 50 -41.24 26.97 6.68
C SER A 50 -40.36 26.93 7.92
N ALA A 51 -39.28 27.73 7.96
CA ALA A 51 -38.41 27.84 9.12
C ALA A 51 -39.14 28.45 10.34
N ASN A 52 -40.01 29.44 10.12
CA ASN A 52 -40.82 30.04 11.20
C ASN A 52 -41.87 29.06 11.73
N ILE A 53 -42.48 28.24 10.87
CA ILE A 53 -43.39 27.17 11.30
C ILE A 53 -42.65 26.20 12.24
N LEU A 54 -41.43 25.80 11.89
CA LEU A 54 -40.64 24.87 12.72
C LEU A 54 -40.16 25.44 14.04
N LYS A 55 -40.13 26.77 14.21
CA LYS A 55 -39.89 27.40 15.52
C LYS A 55 -41.05 27.18 16.48
N VAL A 56 -42.28 27.10 15.95
CA VAL A 56 -43.51 26.92 16.73
C VAL A 56 -43.86 25.44 16.87
N ASN A 57 -43.80 24.68 15.77
CA ASN A 57 -44.00 23.24 15.74
C ASN A 57 -42.80 22.52 15.09
N PRO A 58 -41.83 22.02 15.88
CA PRO A 58 -40.63 21.35 15.35
C PRO A 58 -40.88 20.03 14.60
N ASN A 59 -42.07 19.44 14.74
CA ASN A 59 -42.44 18.18 14.11
C ASN A 59 -43.33 18.38 12.86
N GLU A 60 -43.52 19.61 12.40
CA GLU A 60 -44.41 19.88 11.28
C GLU A 60 -43.87 19.31 9.95
N ILE A 61 -44.49 18.23 9.47
CA ILE A 61 -44.00 17.37 8.39
C ILE A 61 -43.81 18.16 7.10
N ASN A 62 -44.81 18.94 6.69
CA ASN A 62 -44.77 19.71 5.44
C ASN A 62 -43.64 20.75 5.44
N ALA A 63 -43.40 21.42 6.57
CA ALA A 63 -42.33 22.39 6.71
C ALA A 63 -40.94 21.72 6.70
N LEU A 64 -40.80 20.57 7.37
CA LEU A 64 -39.59 19.74 7.33
C LEU A 64 -39.27 19.26 5.91
N GLN A 65 -40.26 18.72 5.18
CA GLN A 65 -40.10 18.26 3.80
C GLN A 65 -39.73 19.40 2.85
N THR A 66 -40.39 20.55 2.98
CA THR A 66 -40.10 21.73 2.15
C THR A 66 -38.65 22.20 2.29
N LEU A 67 -38.16 22.26 3.53
CA LEU A 67 -36.77 22.65 3.79
C LEU A 67 -35.78 21.57 3.32
N ASN A 68 -36.06 20.29 3.59
CA ASN A 68 -35.25 19.18 3.10
C ASN A 68 -35.11 19.22 1.58
N ASP A 69 -36.22 19.31 0.85
CA ASP A 69 -36.24 19.29 -0.61
C ASP A 69 -35.49 20.51 -1.19
N TYR A 70 -35.59 21.68 -0.56
CA TYR A 70 -34.81 22.85 -0.93
C TYR A 70 -33.31 22.61 -0.75
N TYR A 71 -32.87 22.22 0.44
CA TYR A 71 -31.44 22.05 0.73
C TYR A 71 -30.83 20.88 -0.05
N TYR A 72 -31.60 19.80 -0.27
CA TYR A 72 -31.19 18.68 -1.12
C TYR A 72 -30.97 19.13 -2.57
N SER A 73 -31.93 19.85 -3.15
CA SER A 73 -31.87 20.30 -4.55
C SER A 73 -30.74 21.32 -4.80
N ASN A 74 -30.43 22.16 -3.80
CA ASN A 74 -29.34 23.14 -3.87
C ASN A 74 -27.98 22.58 -3.43
N LYS A 75 -27.90 21.29 -3.08
CA LYS A 75 -26.69 20.63 -2.56
C LYS A 75 -26.11 21.30 -1.31
N GLU A 76 -26.96 21.95 -0.52
CA GLU A 76 -26.63 22.59 0.75
C GLU A 76 -26.77 21.58 1.90
N TYR A 77 -25.95 20.52 1.84
CA TYR A 77 -26.13 19.33 2.67
C TYR A 77 -25.98 19.59 4.18
N GLU A 78 -25.06 20.47 4.58
CA GLU A 78 -24.86 20.86 5.99
C GLU A 78 -26.10 21.52 6.61
N ASN A 79 -26.84 22.32 5.83
CA ASN A 79 -28.07 22.98 6.31
C ASN A 79 -29.26 22.01 6.33
N GLY A 80 -29.33 21.13 5.32
CA GLY A 80 -30.44 20.19 5.11
C GLY A 80 -30.49 19.03 6.11
N ILE A 81 -29.33 18.59 6.59
CA ILE A 81 -29.21 17.31 7.33
C ILE A 81 -30.08 17.21 8.58
N LYS A 82 -30.28 18.32 9.30
CA LYS A 82 -31.12 18.33 10.51
C LYS A 82 -32.59 18.04 10.19
N TYR A 83 -33.09 18.51 9.04
CA TYR A 83 -34.48 18.28 8.63
C TYR A 83 -34.67 16.85 8.14
N ALA A 84 -33.74 16.33 7.32
CA ALA A 84 -33.77 14.93 6.89
C ALA A 84 -33.68 13.96 8.09
N LYS A 85 -32.81 14.24 9.05
CA LYS A 85 -32.69 13.46 10.29
C LYS A 85 -34.02 13.44 11.05
N LYS A 86 -34.67 14.60 11.19
CA LYS A 86 -35.96 14.71 11.89
C LYS A 86 -37.07 13.96 11.17
N LEU A 87 -37.14 14.04 9.83
CA LEU A 87 -38.08 13.26 9.03
C LEU A 87 -37.84 11.76 9.17
N CYS A 88 -36.59 11.31 9.22
CA CYS A 88 -36.26 9.89 9.47
C CYS A 88 -36.74 9.44 10.86
N GLN A 89 -36.54 10.25 11.90
CA GLN A 89 -37.02 9.96 13.25
C GLN A 89 -38.55 9.82 13.29
N LEU A 90 -39.27 10.79 12.73
CA LEU A 90 -40.74 10.74 12.67
C LEU A 90 -41.25 9.55 11.86
N THR A 91 -40.54 9.16 10.80
CA THR A 91 -40.85 7.95 10.02
C THR A 91 -40.64 6.67 10.83
N GLU A 92 -39.57 6.60 11.62
CA GLU A 92 -39.26 5.43 12.45
C GLU A 92 -40.21 5.31 13.66
N GLU A 93 -40.62 6.44 14.24
CA GLU A 93 -41.62 6.51 15.31
C GLU A 93 -43.01 6.09 14.83
N ASN A 94 -43.40 6.47 13.60
CA ASN A 94 -44.70 6.13 13.02
C ASN A 94 -44.58 5.62 11.56
N PRO A 95 -44.19 4.36 11.34
CA PRO A 95 -43.90 3.83 10.00
C PRO A 95 -45.10 3.79 9.04
N THR A 96 -46.32 3.85 9.56
CA THR A 96 -47.56 3.86 8.79
C THR A 96 -48.01 5.26 8.37
N ASN A 97 -47.33 6.33 8.81
CA ASN A 97 -47.69 7.70 8.45
C ASN A 97 -47.40 7.98 6.97
N GLN A 98 -48.45 8.10 6.16
CA GLN A 98 -48.37 8.34 4.73
C GLN A 98 -48.08 9.80 4.36
N GLU A 99 -48.18 10.74 5.30
CA GLU A 99 -47.85 12.16 5.05
C GLU A 99 -46.34 12.35 4.86
N ILE A 100 -45.52 11.49 5.48
CA ILE A 100 -44.07 11.56 5.35
C ILE A 100 -43.65 10.81 4.08
N ASP A 101 -42.99 11.52 3.17
CA ASP A 101 -42.26 10.88 2.07
C ASP A 101 -41.00 10.18 2.63
N SER A 102 -41.21 8.99 3.20
CA SER A 102 -40.17 8.18 3.84
C SER A 102 -39.02 7.87 2.89
N PHE A 103 -39.32 7.71 1.60
CA PHE A 103 -38.31 7.49 0.58
C PHE A 103 -37.36 8.68 0.49
N LYS A 104 -37.89 9.90 0.31
CA LYS A 104 -37.06 11.11 0.26
C LYS A 104 -36.34 11.37 1.57
N ALA A 105 -37.01 11.16 2.70
CA ALA A 105 -36.40 11.35 4.02
C ALA A 105 -35.14 10.48 4.19
N PHE A 106 -35.27 9.17 3.97
CA PHE A 106 -34.16 8.23 4.07
C PHE A 106 -33.07 8.47 3.01
N LEU A 107 -33.46 8.77 1.76
CA LEU A 107 -32.51 9.04 0.68
C LEU A 107 -31.70 10.31 0.97
N SER A 108 -32.37 11.44 1.27
CA SER A 108 -31.69 12.70 1.57
C SER A 108 -30.77 12.57 2.78
N TYR A 109 -31.22 11.94 3.87
CA TYR A 109 -30.37 11.75 5.04
C TYR A 109 -29.16 10.88 4.73
N GLY A 110 -29.34 9.82 3.96
CA GLY A 110 -28.27 8.97 3.48
C GLY A 110 -27.23 9.71 2.63
N VAL A 111 -27.69 10.52 1.67
CA VAL A 111 -26.83 11.33 0.79
C VAL A 111 -26.06 12.39 1.56
N TYR A 112 -26.70 13.08 2.52
CA TYR A 112 -26.01 14.05 3.36
C TYR A 112 -24.89 13.40 4.20
N ASN A 113 -25.11 12.19 4.69
CA ASN A 113 -24.07 11.43 5.40
C ASN A 113 -22.95 10.96 4.47
N LEU A 114 -23.21 10.66 3.18
CA LEU A 114 -22.15 10.36 2.20
C LEU A 114 -21.22 11.55 1.99
N ASP A 115 -21.76 12.75 1.86
CA ASP A 115 -20.95 13.97 1.66
C ASP A 115 -20.07 14.26 2.87
N ARG A 116 -20.61 14.06 4.07
CA ARG A 116 -19.89 14.18 5.35
C ARG A 116 -18.97 12.99 5.67
N ASN A 117 -18.85 12.02 4.75
CA ASN A 117 -18.07 10.78 4.90
C ASN A 117 -18.49 9.84 6.06
N PHE A 118 -19.74 9.95 6.56
CA PHE A 118 -20.35 8.98 7.48
C PHE A 118 -20.89 7.77 6.70
N ASN A 119 -19.98 7.03 6.07
CA ASN A 119 -20.29 6.04 5.05
C ASN A 119 -21.16 4.86 5.53
N LEU A 120 -21.04 4.44 6.80
CA LEU A 120 -21.86 3.37 7.37
C LEU A 120 -23.30 3.83 7.61
N GLU A 121 -23.48 5.03 8.16
CA GLU A 121 -24.80 5.61 8.40
C GLU A 121 -25.52 5.90 7.07
N ALA A 122 -24.77 6.45 6.11
CA ALA A 122 -25.24 6.62 4.75
C ALA A 122 -25.75 5.31 4.15
N LEU A 123 -24.95 4.25 4.21
CA LEU A 123 -25.31 2.94 3.67
C LEU A 123 -26.59 2.40 4.31
N LYS A 124 -26.75 2.53 5.62
CA LYS A 124 -27.93 2.10 6.36
C LYS A 124 -29.21 2.80 5.87
N PHE A 125 -29.19 4.13 5.77
CA PHE A 125 -30.38 4.88 5.36
C PHE A 125 -30.68 4.79 3.87
N ILE A 126 -29.67 4.75 3.01
CA ILE A 126 -29.90 4.54 1.57
C ILE A 126 -30.48 3.14 1.31
N LYS A 127 -30.07 2.11 2.08
CA LYS A 127 -30.71 0.78 2.04
C LYS A 127 -32.21 0.86 2.38
N LYS A 128 -32.59 1.65 3.40
CA LYS A 128 -34.01 1.88 3.73
C LYS A 128 -34.76 2.53 2.56
N ALA A 129 -34.20 3.58 1.95
CA ALA A 129 -34.79 4.21 0.77
C ALA A 129 -34.96 3.23 -0.41
N TYR A 130 -33.93 2.42 -0.67
CA TYR A 130 -33.96 1.37 -1.70
C TYR A 130 -35.06 0.32 -1.44
N LEU A 131 -35.31 -0.08 -0.19
CA LEU A 131 -36.36 -1.05 0.12
C LEU A 131 -37.76 -0.52 -0.21
N ILE A 132 -37.97 0.81 -0.16
CA ILE A 132 -39.24 1.46 -0.52
C ILE A 132 -39.40 1.53 -2.05
N LYS A 133 -38.35 1.98 -2.78
CA LYS A 133 -38.38 2.09 -4.25
C LYS A 133 -37.15 1.41 -4.87
N LYS A 134 -37.26 0.09 -5.10
CA LYS A 134 -36.15 -0.77 -5.56
C LYS A 134 -35.61 -0.41 -6.95
N ASP A 135 -36.46 0.10 -7.83
CA ASP A 135 -36.09 0.45 -9.21
C ASP A 135 -35.80 1.94 -9.40
N ASN A 136 -35.77 2.72 -8.32
CA ASN A 136 -35.43 4.14 -8.40
C ASN A 136 -33.95 4.34 -8.75
N ILE A 137 -33.67 5.17 -9.75
CA ILE A 137 -32.30 5.43 -10.25
C ILE A 137 -31.42 6.05 -9.16
N ASP A 138 -31.90 7.06 -8.45
CA ASP A 138 -31.12 7.76 -7.41
C ASP A 138 -30.81 6.83 -6.24
N ALA A 139 -31.78 6.03 -5.79
CA ALA A 139 -31.57 5.06 -4.72
C ALA A 139 -30.50 4.03 -5.10
N ASN A 140 -30.57 3.45 -6.31
CA ASN A 140 -29.53 2.52 -6.78
C ASN A 140 -28.17 3.21 -6.96
N TYR A 141 -28.16 4.47 -7.44
CA TYR A 141 -26.95 5.25 -7.65
C TYR A 141 -26.21 5.55 -6.36
N TYR A 142 -26.91 6.15 -5.39
CA TYR A 142 -26.33 6.47 -4.09
C TYR A 142 -26.02 5.21 -3.28
N LEU A 143 -26.77 4.12 -3.46
CA LEU A 143 -26.44 2.85 -2.82
C LEU A 143 -25.14 2.28 -3.38
N GLY A 144 -24.96 2.33 -4.71
CA GLY A 144 -23.71 1.98 -5.38
C GLY A 144 -22.53 2.80 -4.87
N ILE A 145 -22.69 4.12 -4.75
CA ILE A 145 -21.67 5.02 -4.19
C ILE A 145 -21.37 4.70 -2.72
N ALA A 146 -22.40 4.45 -1.91
CA ALA A 146 -22.23 4.09 -0.50
C ALA A 146 -21.43 2.79 -0.36
N PHE A 147 -21.72 1.77 -1.17
CA PHE A 147 -20.93 0.54 -1.20
C PHE A 147 -19.48 0.79 -1.65
N LEU A 148 -19.25 1.63 -2.67
CA LEU A 148 -17.88 2.03 -3.06
C LEU A 148 -17.13 2.70 -1.90
N LYS A 149 -17.75 3.67 -1.22
CA LYS A 149 -17.17 4.37 -0.07
C LYS A 149 -16.82 3.44 1.10
N ASN A 150 -17.49 2.29 1.18
CA ASN A 150 -17.22 1.22 2.15
C ASN A 150 -16.34 0.09 1.57
N ALA A 151 -15.73 0.28 0.39
CA ALA A 151 -14.88 -0.68 -0.32
C ALA A 151 -15.55 -2.03 -0.62
N GLN A 152 -16.88 -2.03 -0.73
CA GLN A 152 -17.71 -3.17 -1.11
C GLN A 152 -18.00 -3.10 -2.62
N TYR A 153 -16.97 -3.39 -3.42
CA TYR A 153 -16.97 -3.09 -4.85
C TYR A 153 -17.90 -3.96 -5.68
N LYS A 154 -18.08 -5.23 -5.29
CA LYS A 154 -18.96 -6.17 -6.00
C LYS A 154 -20.43 -5.77 -5.82
N GLU A 155 -20.79 -5.39 -4.60
CA GLU A 155 -22.10 -4.87 -4.23
C GLU A 155 -22.36 -3.55 -4.94
N ALA A 156 -21.39 -2.63 -4.93
CA ALA A 156 -21.50 -1.38 -5.69
C ALA A 156 -21.80 -1.65 -7.17
N LEU A 157 -21.04 -2.54 -7.79
CA LEU A 157 -21.23 -2.91 -9.19
C LEU A 157 -22.63 -3.50 -9.44
N HIS A 158 -23.16 -4.33 -8.52
CA HIS A 158 -24.53 -4.87 -8.62
C HIS A 158 -25.60 -3.78 -8.75
N TYR A 159 -25.58 -2.77 -7.88
CA TYR A 159 -26.58 -1.70 -7.91
C TYR A 159 -26.38 -0.74 -9.09
N LEU A 160 -25.13 -0.43 -9.44
CA LEU A 160 -24.84 0.44 -10.58
C LEU A 160 -25.21 -0.21 -11.92
N ILE A 161 -25.08 -1.53 -12.07
CA ILE A 161 -25.52 -2.27 -13.26
C ILE A 161 -27.04 -2.16 -13.45
N LYS A 162 -27.85 -2.07 -12.39
CA LYS A 162 -29.30 -1.86 -12.52
C LYS A 162 -29.59 -0.53 -13.23
N ILE A 163 -28.86 0.52 -12.89
CA ILE A 163 -28.97 1.82 -13.57
C ILE A 163 -28.56 1.70 -15.04
N TYR A 164 -27.46 0.98 -15.33
CA TYR A 164 -27.02 0.75 -16.70
C TYR A 164 -28.07 0.01 -17.55
N LYS A 165 -28.83 -0.93 -16.95
CA LYS A 165 -29.94 -1.61 -17.64
C LYS A 165 -31.10 -0.66 -17.97
N LEU A 166 -31.40 0.28 -17.08
CA LEU A 166 -32.47 1.27 -17.26
C LEU A 166 -32.07 2.41 -18.22
N ASN A 167 -30.83 2.89 -18.10
CA ASN A 167 -30.27 3.94 -18.93
C ASN A 167 -28.79 3.64 -19.22
N LYS A 168 -28.54 3.08 -20.41
CA LYS A 168 -27.21 2.69 -20.87
C LYS A 168 -26.23 3.85 -21.03
N ASN A 169 -26.74 5.08 -21.16
CA ASN A 169 -25.96 6.28 -21.44
C ASN A 169 -25.78 7.17 -20.20
N ASN A 170 -26.14 6.70 -19.01
CA ASN A 170 -25.92 7.44 -17.76
C ASN A 170 -24.41 7.50 -17.45
N SER A 171 -23.77 8.61 -17.82
CA SER A 171 -22.32 8.81 -17.68
C SER A 171 -21.84 8.79 -16.23
N ASP A 172 -22.67 9.28 -15.29
CA ASP A 172 -22.37 9.23 -13.86
C ASP A 172 -22.37 7.79 -13.33
N ALA A 173 -23.36 6.98 -13.71
CA ALA A 173 -23.37 5.56 -13.34
C ALA A 173 -22.19 4.81 -13.99
N LEU A 174 -21.94 5.02 -15.28
CA LEU A 174 -20.82 4.42 -16.01
C LEU A 174 -19.47 4.76 -15.38
N LYS A 175 -19.27 6.01 -14.93
CA LYS A 175 -18.10 6.42 -14.18
C LYS A 175 -17.84 5.52 -12.97
N TYR A 176 -18.85 5.34 -12.11
CA TYR A 176 -18.72 4.52 -10.91
C TYR A 176 -18.65 3.02 -11.22
N ILE A 177 -19.25 2.56 -12.32
CA ILE A 177 -19.06 1.19 -12.83
C ILE A 177 -17.59 0.96 -13.20
N GLY A 178 -16.98 1.87 -13.97
CA GLY A 178 -15.56 1.77 -14.33
C GLY A 178 -14.66 1.73 -13.10
N ILE A 179 -14.94 2.58 -12.11
CA ILE A 179 -14.22 2.58 -10.82
C ILE A 179 -14.42 1.23 -10.09
N ALA A 180 -15.65 0.73 -9.96
CA ALA A 180 -15.93 -0.56 -9.34
C ALA A 180 -15.23 -1.72 -10.06
N LEU A 181 -15.19 -1.69 -11.39
CA LEU A 181 -14.50 -2.68 -12.21
C LEU A 181 -13.00 -2.67 -11.98
N PHE A 182 -12.38 -1.48 -11.89
CA PHE A 182 -10.97 -1.35 -11.53
C PHE A 182 -10.67 -2.00 -10.18
N TYR A 183 -11.42 -1.67 -9.13
CA TYR A 183 -11.18 -2.23 -7.79
C TYR A 183 -11.53 -3.71 -7.64
N THR A 184 -12.30 -4.27 -8.56
CA THR A 184 -12.54 -5.72 -8.64
C THR A 184 -11.54 -6.43 -9.55
N GLY A 185 -10.49 -5.75 -10.03
CA GLY A 185 -9.45 -6.31 -10.90
C GLY A 185 -9.88 -6.49 -12.36
N ASN A 186 -11.07 -6.04 -12.74
CA ASN A 186 -11.62 -6.15 -14.09
C ASN A 186 -11.14 -4.99 -14.99
N TYR A 187 -9.82 -4.81 -15.10
CA TYR A 187 -9.20 -3.65 -15.77
C TYR A 187 -9.60 -3.50 -17.24
N ASN A 188 -9.67 -4.62 -18.00
CA ASN A 188 -10.14 -4.60 -19.40
C ASN A 188 -11.54 -3.99 -19.54
N LYS A 189 -12.47 -4.40 -18.68
CA LYS A 189 -13.85 -3.87 -18.69
C LYS A 189 -13.87 -2.41 -18.22
N ALA A 190 -13.07 -2.05 -17.20
CA ALA A 190 -12.94 -0.68 -16.72
C ALA A 190 -12.49 0.27 -17.85
N VAL A 191 -11.43 -0.10 -18.59
CA VAL A 191 -10.93 0.66 -19.75
C VAL A 191 -12.00 0.79 -20.83
N GLY A 192 -12.73 -0.30 -21.15
CA GLY A 192 -13.84 -0.24 -22.10
C GLY A 192 -14.92 0.77 -21.70
N ILE A 193 -15.30 0.78 -20.42
CA ILE A 193 -16.28 1.74 -19.88
C ILE A 193 -15.72 3.17 -19.94
N PHE A 194 -14.50 3.42 -19.47
CA PHE A 194 -13.89 4.75 -19.50
C PHE A 194 -13.74 5.30 -20.93
N ASN A 195 -13.41 4.45 -21.90
CA ASN A 195 -13.40 4.83 -23.31
C ASN A 195 -14.78 5.27 -23.82
N SER A 196 -15.85 4.56 -23.42
CA SER A 196 -17.21 4.91 -23.82
C SER A 196 -17.67 6.28 -23.30
N ILE A 197 -17.15 6.71 -22.14
CA ILE A 197 -17.50 7.99 -21.50
C ILE A 197 -16.39 9.04 -21.58
N ARG A 198 -15.35 8.83 -22.42
CA ARG A 198 -14.13 9.65 -22.46
C ARG A 198 -14.39 11.15 -22.57
N LYS A 199 -15.38 11.55 -23.38
CA LYS A 199 -15.78 12.95 -23.57
C LYS A 199 -16.35 13.59 -22.30
N TYR A 200 -17.04 12.81 -21.46
CA TYR A 200 -17.66 13.29 -20.22
C TYR A 200 -16.69 13.33 -19.04
N ILE A 201 -15.72 12.41 -19.01
CA ILE A 201 -14.74 12.31 -17.92
C ILE A 201 -13.48 13.14 -18.17
N GLN A 202 -13.40 13.84 -19.30
CA GLN A 202 -12.19 14.56 -19.70
C GLN A 202 -11.74 15.61 -18.67
N ASN A 203 -12.64 16.09 -17.79
CA ASN A 203 -12.34 17.04 -16.72
C ASN A 203 -12.45 16.43 -15.32
N ASP A 204 -12.76 15.13 -15.20
CA ASP A 204 -12.86 14.44 -13.92
C ASP A 204 -11.54 13.73 -13.63
N VAL A 205 -10.67 14.44 -12.92
CA VAL A 205 -9.29 14.03 -12.64
C VAL A 205 -9.23 12.71 -11.89
N ASN A 206 -10.14 12.50 -10.92
CA ASN A 206 -10.19 11.26 -10.15
C ASN A 206 -10.47 10.06 -11.07
N VAL A 207 -11.33 10.24 -12.07
CA VAL A 207 -11.63 9.19 -13.04
C VAL A 207 -10.47 8.99 -14.01
N LEU A 208 -9.82 10.07 -14.46
CA LEU A 208 -8.65 9.98 -15.33
C LEU A 208 -7.47 9.26 -14.64
N LEU A 209 -7.29 9.47 -13.34
CA LEU A 209 -6.32 8.73 -12.52
C LEU A 209 -6.63 7.23 -12.52
N VAL A 210 -7.87 6.85 -12.18
CA VAL A 210 -8.29 5.43 -12.17
C VAL A 210 -8.23 4.82 -13.58
N TYR A 211 -8.52 5.61 -14.61
CA TYR A 211 -8.42 5.17 -16.00
C TYR A 211 -6.96 4.91 -16.39
N ALA A 212 -6.05 5.85 -16.12
CA ALA A 212 -4.62 5.66 -16.38
C ALA A 212 -4.04 4.49 -15.58
N GLN A 213 -4.46 4.30 -14.33
CA GLN A 213 -4.09 3.12 -13.54
C GLN A 213 -4.63 1.83 -14.16
N SER A 214 -5.87 1.82 -14.65
CA SER A 214 -6.46 0.65 -15.34
C SER A 214 -5.66 0.29 -16.59
N LEU A 215 -5.22 1.29 -17.38
CA LEU A 215 -4.35 1.09 -18.55
C LEU A 215 -2.99 0.53 -18.14
N SER A 216 -2.39 1.09 -17.08
CA SER A 216 -1.09 0.62 -16.59
C SER A 216 -1.16 -0.83 -16.09
N GLN A 217 -2.23 -1.23 -15.40
CA GLN A 217 -2.44 -2.63 -15.01
C GLN A 217 -2.55 -3.60 -16.20
N LEU A 218 -2.91 -3.09 -17.38
CA LEU A 218 -2.93 -3.85 -18.64
C LEU A 218 -1.62 -3.74 -19.43
N ASN A 219 -0.54 -3.20 -18.84
CA ASN A 219 0.73 -2.90 -19.49
C ASN A 219 0.61 -1.93 -20.68
N GLN A 220 -0.45 -1.11 -20.69
CA GLN A 220 -0.66 -0.05 -21.68
C GLN A 220 -0.14 1.29 -21.15
N ASP A 221 1.09 1.28 -20.63
CA ASP A 221 1.68 2.45 -19.95
C ASP A 221 1.81 3.67 -20.87
N HIS A 222 2.05 3.46 -22.17
CA HIS A 222 2.08 4.55 -23.15
C HIS A 222 0.76 5.34 -23.19
N LEU A 223 -0.39 4.67 -23.15
CA LEU A 223 -1.71 5.32 -23.12
C LEU A 223 -1.96 6.03 -21.78
N ALA A 224 -1.48 5.45 -20.67
CA ALA A 224 -1.57 6.07 -19.36
C ALA A 224 -0.74 7.37 -19.29
N LEU A 225 0.47 7.36 -19.88
CA LEU A 225 1.33 8.54 -20.00
C LEU A 225 0.74 9.59 -20.95
N GLU A 226 0.02 9.21 -21.99
CA GLU A 226 -0.74 10.18 -22.80
C GLU A 226 -1.81 10.91 -21.99
N ILE A 227 -2.49 10.21 -21.08
CA ILE A 227 -3.47 10.83 -20.16
C ILE A 227 -2.75 11.82 -19.25
N ALA A 228 -1.64 11.43 -18.63
CA ALA A 228 -0.82 12.30 -17.78
C ALA A 228 -0.41 13.57 -18.54
N LYS A 229 0.20 13.44 -19.72
CA LYS A 229 0.60 14.56 -20.58
C LYS A 229 -0.57 15.51 -20.90
N LYS A 230 -1.76 14.96 -21.20
CA LYS A 230 -2.95 15.77 -21.53
C LYS A 230 -3.52 16.55 -20.35
N ILE A 231 -3.33 16.07 -19.12
CA ILE A 231 -3.78 16.79 -17.92
C ILE A 231 -2.72 17.71 -17.34
N LYS A 232 -1.42 17.42 -17.53
CA LYS A 232 -0.29 18.19 -16.97
C LYS A 232 -0.37 19.69 -17.22
N ASN A 233 -0.76 20.09 -18.44
CA ASN A 233 -0.81 21.49 -18.87
C ASN A 233 -2.12 22.21 -18.48
N ARG A 234 -3.00 21.56 -17.72
CA ARG A 234 -4.25 22.17 -17.26
C ARG A 234 -4.02 22.80 -15.88
N ASP A 235 -4.63 23.96 -15.67
CA ASP A 235 -4.50 24.70 -14.41
C ASP A 235 -4.78 23.81 -13.21
N GLY A 236 -3.79 23.71 -12.31
CA GLY A 236 -3.88 22.95 -11.07
C GLY A 236 -3.70 21.43 -11.17
N MET A 237 -3.40 20.87 -12.36
CA MET A 237 -3.39 19.42 -12.59
C MET A 237 -2.00 18.78 -12.72
N ALA A 238 -0.94 19.57 -12.52
CA ALA A 238 0.43 19.07 -12.58
C ALA A 238 0.70 18.00 -11.51
N TYR A 239 0.11 18.16 -10.32
CA TYR A 239 0.22 17.21 -9.22
C TYR A 239 -0.36 15.83 -9.60
N GLU A 240 -1.57 15.78 -10.15
CA GLU A 240 -2.23 14.53 -10.52
C GLU A 240 -1.58 13.88 -11.74
N SER A 241 -1.06 14.66 -12.70
CA SER A 241 -0.23 14.12 -13.78
C SER A 241 0.98 13.37 -13.22
N LEU A 242 1.70 13.99 -12.29
CA LEU A 242 2.90 13.38 -11.70
C LEU A 242 2.56 12.14 -10.87
N LEU A 243 1.37 12.07 -10.25
CA LEU A 243 0.93 10.85 -9.56
C LEU A 243 0.72 9.68 -10.53
N ILE A 244 0.21 9.94 -11.74
CA ILE A 244 0.10 8.90 -12.79
C ILE A 244 1.48 8.42 -13.20
N GLU A 245 2.39 9.35 -13.50
CA GLU A 245 3.76 9.03 -13.90
C GLU A 245 4.50 8.25 -12.79
N ALA A 246 4.39 8.69 -11.54
CA ALA A 246 4.97 8.01 -10.38
C ALA A 246 4.43 6.59 -10.20
N ASP A 247 3.12 6.38 -10.40
CA ASP A 247 2.51 5.05 -10.29
C ASP A 247 3.06 4.09 -11.36
N ILE A 248 3.26 4.59 -12.59
CA ILE A 248 3.83 3.81 -13.70
C ILE A 248 5.31 3.50 -13.43
N ASN A 249 6.10 4.51 -13.04
CA ASN A 249 7.53 4.33 -12.75
C ASN A 249 7.76 3.44 -11.52
N SER A 250 6.89 3.54 -10.53
CA SER A 250 6.83 2.61 -9.39
C SER A 250 6.61 1.16 -9.86
N LYS A 251 5.58 0.92 -10.68
CA LYS A 251 5.28 -0.43 -11.20
C LYS A 251 6.43 -1.01 -12.03
N ASN A 252 7.09 -0.17 -12.83
CA ASN A 252 8.15 -0.59 -13.74
C ASN A 252 9.55 -0.56 -13.10
N ASN A 253 9.65 -0.27 -11.80
CA ASN A 253 10.92 -0.17 -11.05
C ASN A 253 11.90 0.87 -11.64
N ASN A 254 11.39 1.92 -12.29
CA ASN A 254 12.16 3.02 -12.86
C ASN A 254 12.56 4.00 -11.73
N LEU A 255 13.64 3.69 -11.02
CA LEU A 255 14.04 4.41 -9.81
C LEU A 255 14.34 5.90 -10.08
N ALA A 256 15.12 6.21 -11.12
CA ALA A 256 15.52 7.59 -11.40
C ALA A 256 14.32 8.50 -11.70
N GLU A 257 13.42 8.03 -12.55
CA GLU A 257 12.20 8.75 -12.90
C GLU A 257 11.27 8.86 -11.68
N LEU A 258 11.13 7.81 -10.86
CA LEU A 258 10.34 7.86 -9.63
C LEU A 258 10.90 8.89 -8.64
N GLU A 259 12.22 8.98 -8.47
CA GLU A 259 12.87 10.02 -7.65
C GLU A 259 12.49 11.43 -8.12
N ASP A 260 12.61 11.68 -9.43
CA ASP A 260 12.27 12.97 -10.03
C ASP A 260 10.78 13.29 -9.88
N ASN A 261 9.91 12.30 -10.11
CA ASN A 261 8.47 12.44 -9.89
C ASN A 261 8.16 12.85 -8.44
N VAL A 262 8.74 12.14 -7.46
CA VAL A 262 8.52 12.41 -6.02
C VAL A 262 9.03 13.80 -5.63
N ARG A 263 10.20 14.21 -6.15
CA ARG A 263 10.75 15.55 -5.92
C ARG A 263 9.80 16.65 -6.41
N GLU A 264 9.30 16.54 -7.63
CA GLU A 264 8.36 17.54 -8.19
C GLU A 264 7.01 17.51 -7.49
N ILE A 265 6.52 16.32 -7.09
CA ILE A 265 5.28 16.17 -6.31
C ILE A 265 5.36 16.94 -5.00
N ILE A 266 6.45 16.79 -4.24
CA ILE A 266 6.66 17.47 -2.95
C ILE A 266 6.81 18.98 -3.15
N LYS A 267 7.45 19.41 -4.25
CA LYS A 267 7.59 20.84 -4.58
C LYS A 267 6.24 21.50 -4.82
N ILE A 268 5.33 20.83 -5.53
CA ILE A 268 3.97 21.35 -5.78
C ILE A 268 3.11 21.28 -4.52
N LYS A 269 3.20 20.17 -3.78
CA LYS A 269 2.40 19.93 -2.59
C LYS A 269 3.29 19.42 -1.44
N PRO A 270 3.86 20.33 -0.63
CA PRO A 270 4.72 19.95 0.48
C PRO A 270 4.00 19.12 1.55
N ASP A 271 2.72 19.43 1.81
CA ASP A 271 1.86 18.67 2.71
C ASP A 271 1.13 17.55 1.96
N LEU A 272 1.86 16.46 1.71
CA LEU A 272 1.32 15.29 1.03
C LEU A 272 0.39 14.50 1.94
N PRO A 273 -0.76 14.01 1.41
CA PRO A 273 -1.61 13.09 2.16
C PRO A 273 -0.78 11.89 2.67
N PRO A 274 -0.86 11.53 3.96
CA PRO A 274 -0.04 10.48 4.60
C PRO A 274 0.10 9.21 3.77
N LYS A 275 -0.98 8.78 3.14
CA LYS A 275 -1.03 7.57 2.35
C LYS A 275 -0.29 7.65 1.02
N ILE A 276 -0.31 8.81 0.35
CA ILE A 276 0.46 9.03 -0.87
C ILE A 276 1.95 9.03 -0.51
N SER A 277 2.31 9.71 0.59
CA SER A 277 3.67 9.72 1.12
C SER A 277 4.16 8.30 1.43
N ILE A 278 3.39 7.52 2.20
CA ILE A 278 3.73 6.12 2.52
C ILE A 278 3.92 5.31 1.23
N LYS A 279 3.00 5.40 0.26
CA LYS A 279 3.08 4.66 -1.01
C LYS A 279 4.37 4.99 -1.76
N LEU A 280 4.70 6.28 -1.91
CA LEU A 280 5.86 6.72 -2.68
C LEU A 280 7.19 6.40 -1.96
N PHE A 281 7.30 6.73 -0.66
CA PHE A 281 8.53 6.50 0.10
C PHE A 281 8.79 5.03 0.40
N SER A 282 7.76 4.21 0.65
CA SER A 282 7.96 2.76 0.81
C SER A 282 8.49 2.13 -0.47
N LYS A 283 7.96 2.51 -1.64
CA LYS A 283 8.46 2.02 -2.92
C LYS A 283 9.88 2.51 -3.21
N LEU A 284 10.17 3.80 -3.02
CA LEU A 284 11.53 4.32 -3.17
C LEU A 284 12.50 3.55 -2.26
N GLY A 285 12.13 3.34 -1.00
CA GLY A 285 12.94 2.55 -0.06
C GLY A 285 13.23 1.14 -0.57
N GLU A 286 12.24 0.44 -1.12
CA GLU A 286 12.41 -0.89 -1.73
C GLU A 286 13.37 -0.86 -2.92
N LEU A 287 13.18 0.06 -3.86
CA LEU A 287 14.06 0.20 -5.03
C LEU A 287 15.49 0.64 -4.64
N TYR A 288 15.64 1.41 -3.57
CA TYR A 288 16.94 1.75 -3.02
C TYR A 288 17.64 0.56 -2.38
N ILE A 289 16.92 -0.38 -1.78
CA ILE A 289 17.51 -1.65 -1.34
C ILE A 289 17.97 -2.47 -2.55
N GLU A 290 17.14 -2.59 -3.58
CA GLU A 290 17.47 -3.34 -4.81
C GLU A 290 18.70 -2.77 -5.53
N SER A 291 18.86 -1.44 -5.52
CA SER A 291 20.03 -0.73 -6.08
C SER A 291 21.19 -0.56 -5.09
N GLU A 292 21.14 -1.23 -3.93
CA GLU A 292 22.13 -1.18 -2.85
C GLU A 292 22.45 0.22 -2.29
N ASN A 293 21.55 1.19 -2.52
CA ASN A 293 21.62 2.53 -1.95
C ASN A 293 20.98 2.58 -0.56
N TYR A 294 21.60 1.89 0.39
CA TYR A 294 21.07 1.74 1.75
C TYR A 294 20.90 3.06 2.52
N LYS A 295 21.69 4.09 2.18
CA LYS A 295 21.56 5.42 2.78
C LYS A 295 20.22 6.05 2.39
N LYS A 296 19.93 6.16 1.09
CA LYS A 296 18.65 6.69 0.61
C LYS A 296 17.47 5.79 1.01
N ALA A 297 17.66 4.47 1.06
CA ALA A 297 16.63 3.55 1.59
C ALA A 297 16.25 3.88 3.04
N THR A 298 17.25 4.15 3.89
CA THR A 298 17.05 4.53 5.29
C THR A 298 16.30 5.84 5.40
N GLU A 299 16.67 6.85 4.61
CA GLU A 299 15.97 8.14 4.54
C GLU A 299 14.50 7.96 4.15
N ALA A 300 14.23 7.16 3.12
CA ALA A 300 12.87 6.89 2.65
C ALA A 300 12.03 6.12 3.69
N PHE A 301 12.54 5.05 4.28
CA PHE A 301 11.82 4.30 5.31
C PHE A 301 11.62 5.09 6.59
N THR A 302 12.53 6.01 6.93
CA THR A 302 12.33 6.94 8.06
C THR A 302 11.11 7.84 7.82
N GLN A 303 10.87 8.29 6.58
CA GLN A 303 9.65 9.05 6.28
C GLN A 303 8.39 8.21 6.48
N VAL A 304 8.41 6.93 6.08
CA VAL A 304 7.27 6.02 6.27
C VAL A 304 7.00 5.80 7.76
N GLU A 305 8.03 5.46 8.55
CA GLU A 305 7.90 5.23 10.00
C GLU A 305 7.38 6.47 10.74
N ARG A 306 7.81 7.67 10.37
CA ARG A 306 7.30 8.92 10.95
C ARG A 306 5.80 9.13 10.75
N ILE A 307 5.28 8.68 9.61
CA ILE A 307 3.86 8.85 9.26
C ILE A 307 3.02 7.72 9.87
N ASP A 308 3.50 6.49 9.77
CA ASP A 308 2.85 5.30 10.31
C ASP A 308 3.89 4.32 10.87
N PRO A 309 4.17 4.37 12.19
CA PRO A 309 5.09 3.45 12.85
C PRO A 309 4.65 1.99 12.79
N ASN A 310 3.35 1.74 12.56
CA ASN A 310 2.78 0.40 12.46
C ASN A 310 2.70 -0.11 11.02
N TYR A 311 3.27 0.62 10.05
CA TYR A 311 3.29 0.18 8.67
C TYR A 311 3.98 -1.20 8.55
N PRO A 312 3.41 -2.17 7.80
CA PRO A 312 3.89 -3.54 7.83
C PRO A 312 5.40 -3.68 7.58
N LYS A 313 6.08 -4.31 8.54
CA LYS A 313 7.54 -4.58 8.51
C LYS A 313 8.41 -3.33 8.36
N ILE A 314 7.92 -2.13 8.65
CA ILE A 314 8.72 -0.90 8.46
C ILE A 314 9.95 -0.87 9.37
N GLY A 315 9.79 -1.26 10.63
CA GLY A 315 10.92 -1.36 11.58
C GLY A 315 11.99 -2.34 11.10
N GLU A 316 11.59 -3.50 10.58
CA GLU A 316 12.54 -4.48 10.00
C GLU A 316 13.29 -3.89 8.80
N LYS A 317 12.56 -3.25 7.87
CA LYS A 317 13.14 -2.62 6.67
C LYS A 317 14.09 -1.47 7.00
N LEU A 318 13.70 -0.59 7.92
CA LEU A 318 14.49 0.56 8.35
C LEU A 318 15.74 0.12 9.11
N GLU A 319 15.60 -0.82 10.02
CA GLU A 319 16.74 -1.36 10.77
C GLU A 319 17.73 -2.05 9.82
N PHE A 320 17.21 -2.81 8.86
CA PHE A 320 18.01 -3.45 7.83
C PHE A 320 18.80 -2.42 6.99
N SER A 321 18.10 -1.42 6.43
CA SER A 321 18.74 -0.40 5.61
C SER A 321 19.77 0.40 6.41
N LYS A 322 19.46 0.75 7.65
CA LYS A 322 20.34 1.51 8.54
C LYS A 322 21.62 0.73 8.84
N ARG A 323 21.47 -0.55 9.21
CA ARG A 323 22.60 -1.43 9.53
C ARG A 323 23.57 -1.56 8.34
N LEU A 324 23.05 -1.73 7.12
CA LEU A 324 23.89 -1.80 5.92
C LEU A 324 24.42 -0.45 5.46
N SER A 325 23.70 0.64 5.75
CA SER A 325 24.17 2.01 5.51
C SER A 325 25.39 2.34 6.36
N GLU A 326 25.35 2.01 7.65
CA GLU A 326 26.37 2.39 8.64
C GLU A 326 27.59 1.45 8.67
N ASN A 327 27.43 0.20 8.21
CA ASN A 327 28.48 -0.82 8.31
C ASN A 327 28.90 -1.34 6.94
N LEU A 328 29.93 -0.71 6.36
CA LEU A 328 30.52 -1.12 5.09
C LEU A 328 31.03 -2.56 5.11
N ALA A 329 31.67 -3.00 6.20
CA ALA A 329 32.20 -4.35 6.34
C ALA A 329 31.11 -5.42 6.24
N LEU A 330 30.01 -5.21 6.95
CA LEU A 330 28.86 -6.09 6.90
C LEU A 330 28.19 -6.08 5.53
N ARG A 331 28.09 -4.90 4.89
CA ARG A 331 27.55 -4.77 3.53
C ARG A 331 28.36 -5.59 2.55
N ILE A 332 29.68 -5.44 2.55
CA ILE A 332 30.59 -6.20 1.69
C ILE A 332 30.45 -7.70 1.96
N TYR A 333 30.48 -8.11 3.22
CA TYR A 333 30.31 -9.52 3.59
C TYR A 333 28.98 -10.12 3.08
N LEU A 334 27.88 -9.37 3.15
CA LEU A 334 26.57 -9.88 2.72
C LEU A 334 26.34 -9.77 1.21
N LYS A 335 26.85 -8.73 0.55
CA LYS A 335 26.41 -8.33 -0.81
C LYS A 335 27.49 -8.42 -1.89
N SER A 336 28.76 -8.65 -1.54
CA SER A 336 29.81 -8.80 -2.56
C SER A 336 29.53 -9.97 -3.51
N SER A 337 30.07 -9.88 -4.73
CA SER A 337 30.01 -10.98 -5.69
C SER A 337 30.63 -12.25 -5.10
N GLN A 338 30.31 -13.42 -5.66
CA GLN A 338 30.81 -14.68 -5.16
C GLN A 338 32.35 -14.73 -5.12
N GLU A 339 33.02 -14.27 -6.18
CA GLU A 339 34.49 -14.25 -6.28
C GLU A 339 35.13 -13.37 -5.19
N LYS A 340 34.58 -12.16 -5.00
CA LYS A 340 35.02 -11.23 -3.95
C LYS A 340 34.77 -11.82 -2.56
N PHE A 341 33.63 -12.49 -2.38
CA PHE A 341 33.30 -13.14 -1.12
C PHE A 341 34.23 -14.31 -0.79
N GLU A 342 34.59 -15.13 -1.78
CA GLU A 342 35.53 -16.23 -1.60
C GLU A 342 36.90 -15.72 -1.17
N SER A 343 37.37 -14.65 -1.81
CA SER A 343 38.62 -13.99 -1.46
C SER A 343 38.58 -13.43 -0.02
N LEU A 344 37.47 -12.79 0.35
CA LEU A 344 37.23 -12.33 1.72
C LEU A 344 37.19 -13.50 2.72
N ALA A 345 36.55 -14.62 2.37
CA ALA A 345 36.48 -15.82 3.20
C ALA A 345 37.88 -16.38 3.49
N ASN A 346 38.74 -16.45 2.48
CA ASN A 346 40.14 -16.89 2.63
C ASN A 346 40.91 -15.99 3.61
N GLU A 347 40.78 -14.66 3.49
CA GLU A 347 41.42 -13.72 4.40
C GLU A 347 40.88 -13.82 5.84
N ILE A 348 39.57 -14.00 6.01
CA ILE A 348 38.96 -14.24 7.33
C ILE A 348 39.60 -15.46 8.00
N ILE A 349 39.77 -16.55 7.26
CA ILE A 349 40.40 -17.77 7.77
C ILE A 349 41.86 -17.54 8.16
N LEU A 350 42.64 -16.88 7.31
CA LEU A 350 44.04 -16.57 7.62
C LEU A 350 44.18 -15.76 8.92
N ILE A 351 43.32 -14.76 9.13
CA ILE A 351 43.30 -13.98 10.39
C ILE A 351 42.95 -14.85 11.59
N LEU A 352 41.94 -15.71 11.47
CA LEU A 352 41.51 -16.59 12.56
C LEU A 352 42.60 -17.55 13.01
N TYR A 353 43.41 -18.02 12.06
CA TYR A 353 44.55 -18.89 12.29
C TYR A 353 45.90 -18.11 12.35
N GLN A 354 45.83 -16.82 12.71
CA GLN A 354 46.96 -15.95 13.05
C GLN A 354 48.04 -15.76 11.96
N ASN A 355 47.72 -15.92 10.68
CA ASN A 355 48.66 -15.86 9.55
C ASN A 355 49.87 -16.81 9.66
N LYS A 356 49.90 -17.72 10.64
CA LYS A 356 50.97 -18.74 10.79
C LYS A 356 50.76 -19.92 9.85
N PHE A 357 49.56 -20.06 9.29
CA PHE A 357 49.18 -21.10 8.36
C PHE A 357 49.07 -20.54 6.94
N GLN A 358 49.39 -21.39 5.97
CA GLN A 358 49.12 -21.16 4.56
C GLN A 358 47.93 -22.05 4.14
N ILE A 359 47.08 -21.50 3.27
CA ILE A 359 45.99 -22.25 2.65
C ILE A 359 46.60 -23.11 1.53
N ARG A 360 46.57 -24.43 1.68
CA ARG A 360 47.00 -25.36 0.61
C ARG A 360 45.90 -25.63 -0.38
N TYR A 361 44.67 -25.71 0.12
CA TYR A 361 43.52 -26.12 -0.66
C TYR A 361 42.25 -25.46 -0.14
N THR A 362 41.45 -24.95 -1.07
CA THR A 362 40.09 -24.49 -0.84
C THR A 362 39.15 -25.21 -1.80
N LYS A 363 38.00 -25.64 -1.29
CA LYS A 363 36.94 -26.20 -2.12
C LYS A 363 35.59 -25.75 -1.62
N ILE A 364 34.84 -25.05 -2.47
CA ILE A 364 33.44 -24.78 -2.21
C ILE A 364 32.67 -26.10 -2.36
N ASN A 365 31.99 -26.53 -1.30
CA ASN A 365 31.19 -27.74 -1.30
C ASN A 365 29.72 -27.47 -1.60
N GLU A 366 29.19 -26.38 -1.03
CA GLU A 366 27.78 -26.01 -1.18
C GLU A 366 27.65 -24.48 -1.19
N ILE A 367 26.77 -23.99 -2.07
CA ILE A 367 26.31 -22.62 -2.09
C ILE A 367 24.79 -22.65 -2.12
N ASN A 368 24.15 -21.93 -1.21
CA ASN A 368 22.74 -21.62 -1.30
C ASN A 368 22.49 -20.16 -0.93
N SER A 369 21.22 -19.75 -0.89
CA SER A 369 20.84 -18.36 -0.61
C SER A 369 21.14 -17.90 0.82
N GLN A 370 21.49 -18.81 1.74
CA GLN A 370 21.69 -18.51 3.15
C GLN A 370 23.14 -18.72 3.61
N PHE A 371 23.90 -19.61 2.99
CA PHE A 371 25.29 -19.86 3.38
C PHE A 371 26.14 -20.43 2.24
N ILE A 372 27.44 -20.40 2.46
CA ILE A 372 28.45 -21.06 1.63
C ILE A 372 29.27 -21.97 2.55
N ASP A 373 29.42 -23.23 2.18
CA ASP A 373 30.32 -24.17 2.84
C ASP A 373 31.60 -24.32 2.04
N ILE A 374 32.74 -24.08 2.68
CA ILE A 374 34.06 -24.16 2.06
C ILE A 374 34.95 -25.07 2.91
N ASN A 375 35.52 -26.10 2.29
CA ASN A 375 36.60 -26.86 2.91
C ASN A 375 37.91 -26.10 2.78
N PHE A 376 38.63 -25.99 3.89
CA PHE A 376 39.98 -25.46 3.94
C PHE A 376 40.93 -26.53 4.44
N GLN A 377 42.07 -26.66 3.77
CA GLN A 377 43.26 -27.33 4.29
C GLN A 377 44.31 -26.27 4.58
N LEU A 378 44.59 -26.08 5.86
CA LEU A 378 45.60 -25.17 6.38
C LEU A 378 46.84 -25.96 6.74
N SER A 379 48.02 -25.41 6.48
CA SER A 379 49.28 -26.03 6.89
C SER A 379 50.29 -25.00 7.35
N ASN A 380 51.13 -25.40 8.29
CA ASN A 380 52.40 -24.73 8.58
C ASN A 380 53.51 -25.79 8.70
N ASN A 381 54.71 -25.40 9.13
CA ASN A 381 55.86 -26.30 9.20
C ASN A 381 55.69 -27.47 10.19
N GLN A 382 54.67 -27.44 11.06
CA GLN A 382 54.50 -28.41 12.15
C GLN A 382 53.11 -29.08 12.18
N TRP A 383 52.09 -28.46 11.58
CA TRP A 383 50.70 -28.89 11.73
C TRP A 383 49.91 -28.73 10.42
N GLU A 384 48.99 -29.67 10.19
CA GLU A 384 47.93 -29.56 9.17
C GLU A 384 46.56 -29.55 9.85
N GLU A 385 45.68 -28.68 9.38
CA GLU A 385 44.33 -28.53 9.91
C GLU A 385 43.31 -28.49 8.77
N ASN A 386 42.38 -29.44 8.82
CA ASN A 386 41.32 -29.59 7.83
C ASN A 386 39.97 -29.24 8.46
N LEU A 387 39.28 -28.29 7.85
CA LEU A 387 38.04 -27.76 8.37
C LEU A 387 37.00 -27.54 7.27
N ILE A 388 35.73 -27.69 7.63
CA ILE A 388 34.60 -27.21 6.86
C ILE A 388 34.10 -25.91 7.50
N VAL A 389 34.15 -24.83 6.75
CA VAL A 389 33.72 -23.50 7.21
C VAL A 389 32.41 -23.16 6.54
N ARG A 390 31.37 -22.97 7.35
CA ARG A 390 30.09 -22.40 6.92
C ARG A 390 30.12 -20.90 7.10
N PHE A 391 30.13 -20.16 6.00
CA PHE A 391 29.91 -18.73 5.98
C PHE A 391 28.44 -18.43 5.74
N VAL A 392 27.73 -18.01 6.78
CA VAL A 392 26.32 -17.63 6.70
C VAL A 392 26.21 -16.24 6.09
N ARG A 393 25.48 -16.10 4.98
CA ARG A 393 25.23 -14.87 4.22
C ARG A 393 23.74 -14.52 4.16
N THR A 394 23.10 -14.45 5.32
CA THR A 394 21.70 -14.04 5.44
C THR A 394 21.56 -12.82 6.35
N GLU A 395 20.46 -12.09 6.15
CA GLU A 395 20.13 -10.86 6.86
C GLU A 395 19.54 -11.13 8.25
N GLN A 396 19.16 -12.40 8.52
CA GLN A 396 18.61 -12.85 9.79
C GLN A 396 19.58 -12.60 10.95
N LYS A 397 19.02 -12.14 12.08
CA LYS A 397 19.80 -11.80 13.28
C LYS A 397 19.90 -12.92 14.29
N ASN A 398 18.92 -13.83 14.28
CA ASN A 398 18.80 -14.90 15.27
C ASN A 398 18.70 -16.23 14.54
N PHE A 399 19.65 -17.11 14.80
CA PHE A 399 19.66 -18.47 14.26
C PHE A 399 19.28 -19.50 15.31
N GLY A 400 18.35 -20.38 14.91
CA GLY A 400 18.02 -21.59 15.64
C GLY A 400 18.95 -22.76 15.29
N GLU A 401 18.58 -23.95 15.73
CA GLU A 401 19.38 -25.17 15.61
C GLU A 401 19.61 -25.65 14.17
N LEU A 402 18.72 -25.31 13.24
CA LEU A 402 18.69 -25.90 11.89
C LEU A 402 19.99 -25.68 11.11
N PHE A 403 20.58 -24.48 11.19
CA PHE A 403 21.84 -24.17 10.50
C PHE A 403 23.01 -25.01 10.98
N LEU A 404 23.00 -25.44 12.24
CA LEU A 404 24.08 -26.22 12.83
C LEU A 404 23.83 -27.72 12.71
N LYS A 405 22.57 -28.19 12.71
CA LYS A 405 22.25 -29.63 12.53
C LYS A 405 22.81 -30.20 11.23
N ASP A 406 22.65 -29.45 10.15
CA ASP A 406 23.21 -29.84 8.85
C ASP A 406 24.75 -29.83 8.86
N LEU A 407 25.38 -28.79 9.42
CA LEU A 407 26.85 -28.73 9.56
C LEU A 407 27.40 -29.86 10.45
N ILE A 408 26.67 -30.27 11.49
CA ILE A 408 27.01 -31.40 12.37
C ILE A 408 27.04 -32.71 11.56
N ALA A 409 26.06 -32.93 10.67
CA ALA A 409 26.05 -34.12 9.84
C ALA A 409 27.28 -34.16 8.91
N LYS A 410 27.57 -33.03 8.25
CA LYS A 410 28.71 -32.92 7.33
C LYS A 410 30.07 -33.14 8.00
N THR A 411 30.28 -32.54 9.18
CA THR A 411 31.54 -32.73 9.94
C THR A 411 31.73 -34.16 10.40
N LYS A 412 30.64 -34.87 10.75
CA LYS A 412 30.69 -36.29 11.12
C LYS A 412 31.04 -37.19 9.93
N GLU A 413 30.46 -36.92 8.76
CA GLU A 413 30.73 -37.68 7.54
C GLU A 413 32.15 -37.47 7.01
N SER A 414 32.61 -36.22 6.99
CA SER A 414 33.94 -35.85 6.47
C SER A 414 35.07 -36.02 7.48
N LYS A 415 34.74 -36.21 8.77
CA LYS A 415 35.69 -36.23 9.90
C LYS A 415 36.53 -34.95 9.99
N LEU A 416 35.98 -33.82 9.56
CA LEU A 416 36.62 -32.49 9.62
C LEU A 416 36.12 -31.69 10.82
N LYS A 417 36.93 -30.74 11.29
CA LYS A 417 36.47 -29.72 12.24
C LYS A 417 35.46 -28.79 11.56
N GLY A 418 34.42 -28.39 12.27
CA GLY A 418 33.43 -27.43 11.79
C GLY A 418 33.68 -26.03 12.31
N LEU A 419 33.47 -25.02 11.47
CA LEU A 419 33.42 -23.63 11.90
C LEU A 419 32.23 -22.94 11.24
N CYS A 420 31.30 -22.40 12.02
CA CYS A 420 30.19 -21.61 11.48
C CYS A 420 30.39 -20.13 11.78
N ILE A 421 30.51 -19.31 10.75
CA ILE A 421 30.71 -17.86 10.82
C ILE A 421 29.42 -17.18 10.38
N ALA A 422 28.82 -16.35 11.25
CA ALA A 422 27.54 -15.72 10.97
C ALA A 422 27.48 -14.26 11.44
N PRO A 423 26.86 -13.35 10.67
CA PRO A 423 26.61 -11.96 11.06
C PRO A 423 25.41 -11.83 12.02
N ALA A 424 25.28 -12.76 12.95
CA ALA A 424 24.09 -12.97 13.78
C ALA A 424 24.44 -13.61 15.12
N THR A 425 23.43 -13.79 15.97
CA THR A 425 23.49 -14.55 17.22
C THR A 425 22.77 -15.88 17.09
N PHE A 426 23.32 -16.93 17.69
CA PHE A 426 22.70 -18.25 17.80
C PHE A 426 21.95 -18.36 19.13
N SER A 427 20.78 -18.98 19.09
CA SER A 427 20.01 -19.33 20.30
C SER A 427 20.80 -20.27 21.23
N ASP A 428 20.48 -20.27 22.52
CA ASP A 428 21.15 -21.16 23.50
C ASP A 428 20.99 -22.63 23.14
N LYS A 429 19.81 -23.02 22.64
CA LYS A 429 19.58 -24.39 22.11
C LYS A 429 20.51 -24.73 20.95
N ALA A 430 20.75 -23.77 20.05
CA ALA A 430 21.69 -23.96 18.94
C ALA A 430 23.13 -24.11 19.44
N LYS A 431 23.50 -23.42 20.53
CA LYS A 431 24.82 -23.57 21.17
C LYS A 431 24.95 -24.93 21.88
N GLN A 432 23.92 -25.37 22.58
CA GLN A 432 23.90 -26.67 23.27
C GLN A 432 24.10 -27.87 22.32
N ILE A 433 23.54 -27.83 21.10
CA ILE A 433 23.67 -28.98 20.18
C ILE A 433 25.10 -29.20 19.65
N ILE A 434 25.97 -28.19 19.75
CA ILE A 434 27.39 -28.28 19.38
C ILE A 434 28.33 -28.46 20.57
N GLU A 435 27.82 -28.36 21.81
CA GLU A 435 28.64 -28.62 23.01
C GLU A 435 29.23 -30.04 22.96
N GLY A 436 30.53 -30.14 23.26
CA GLY A 436 31.26 -31.40 23.19
C GLY A 436 31.58 -31.92 21.78
N ARG A 437 31.30 -31.13 20.72
CA ARG A 437 31.65 -31.44 19.33
C ARG A 437 32.82 -30.58 18.85
N LEU A 438 33.52 -31.02 17.81
CA LEU A 438 34.57 -30.25 17.14
C LEU A 438 33.96 -29.20 16.18
N ILE A 439 33.05 -28.38 16.68
CA ILE A 439 32.37 -27.34 15.91
C ILE A 439 32.38 -26.04 16.70
N ASP A 440 33.04 -25.03 16.14
CA ASP A 440 33.07 -23.68 16.69
C ASP A 440 32.11 -22.75 15.97
N ILE A 441 31.68 -21.68 16.65
CA ILE A 441 30.85 -20.63 16.08
C ILE A 441 31.48 -19.24 16.27
N ILE A 442 31.34 -18.39 15.25
CA ILE A 442 31.70 -16.98 15.29
C ILE A 442 30.45 -16.17 15.02
N GLU A 443 29.97 -15.51 16.08
CA GLU A 443 28.79 -14.65 16.04
C GLU A 443 29.12 -13.23 15.58
N GLY A 444 28.07 -12.47 15.25
CA GLY A 444 28.17 -11.18 14.57
C GLY A 444 29.13 -10.18 15.22
N LYS A 445 29.16 -10.07 16.55
CA LYS A 445 30.09 -9.15 17.26
C LYS A 445 31.56 -9.50 16.96
N LYS A 446 31.92 -10.78 17.02
CA LYS A 446 33.28 -11.26 16.77
C LYS A 446 33.61 -11.20 15.28
N LEU A 447 32.66 -11.52 14.40
CA LEU A 447 32.81 -11.35 12.95
C LEU A 447 33.13 -9.88 12.60
N MET A 448 32.40 -8.91 13.16
CA MET A 448 32.68 -7.50 12.89
C MET A 448 34.06 -7.08 13.38
N GLN A 449 34.56 -7.61 14.51
CA GLN A 449 35.92 -7.34 14.97
C GLN A 449 36.98 -7.93 14.02
N ILE A 450 36.71 -9.09 13.42
CA ILE A 450 37.60 -9.70 12.42
C ILE A 450 37.61 -8.85 11.15
N LEU A 451 36.44 -8.48 10.62
CA LEU A 451 36.35 -7.68 9.40
C LEU A 451 37.01 -6.30 9.54
N LYS A 452 37.03 -5.70 10.74
CA LYS A 452 37.74 -4.44 11.00
C LYS A 452 39.26 -4.53 10.87
N LYS A 453 39.83 -5.74 10.91
CA LYS A 453 41.27 -5.98 10.71
C LYS A 453 41.64 -6.15 9.23
N LEU A 454 40.64 -6.26 8.36
CA LEU A 454 40.81 -6.46 6.93
C LEU A 454 40.71 -5.13 6.19
N ASP A 455 41.49 -4.97 5.12
CA ASP A 455 41.27 -3.91 4.15
C ASP A 455 40.11 -4.30 3.23
N ILE A 456 38.89 -4.12 3.77
CA ILE A 456 37.66 -4.50 3.09
C ILE A 456 37.42 -3.69 1.81
N SER A 457 38.09 -2.56 1.60
CA SER A 457 37.84 -1.66 0.46
C SER A 457 38.11 -2.32 -0.90
N LYS A 458 38.99 -3.33 -0.93
CA LYS A 458 39.32 -4.15 -2.11
C LYS A 458 38.14 -4.98 -2.63
N TYR A 459 37.09 -5.14 -1.82
CA TYR A 459 35.92 -5.96 -2.11
C TYR A 459 34.66 -5.14 -2.43
N ILE A 460 34.79 -3.82 -2.55
CA ILE A 460 33.72 -2.93 -3.07
C ILE A 460 33.44 -3.28 -4.52
#